data_AF-A0A0M1J6W1-F1
#
_entry.id   AF-A0A0M1J6W1-F1
#
_cell.length_a   1.000
_cell.length_b   1.000
_cell.length_c   1.000
_cell.angle_alpha   90.00
_cell.angle_beta   90.00
_cell.angle_gamma   90.00
#
_symmetry.space_group_name_H-M   'P 1'
#
loop_
_entity.id
_entity.type
_entity.pdbx_description
1 polymer ?
#
loop_
_entity_poly.entity_id
_entity_poly.type
_entity_poly.pdbx_seq_one_letter_code
_entity_poly.pdbx_strand_id
1 'polypeptide(L)' 'SAYNLSVVKMSLSDRRAWNIDLANGTHLSVGTKDLEVRIDRFLTYFPRLPQPENVEQVDLRYTNGFAVRWRAAVMQQ' A
#
# COMPACT_ATOMS: atom_id res chain seq x y z
N SER A 1 -1.98 -2.26 -16.17
CA SER A 1 -1.36 -3.31 -15.32
C SER A 1 -2.46 -4.06 -14.59
N ALA A 2 -2.31 -5.35 -14.30
CA ALA A 2 -3.37 -6.22 -13.77
C ALA A 2 -4.07 -5.70 -12.49
N TYR A 3 -3.37 -4.86 -11.70
CA TYR A 3 -3.85 -4.35 -10.42
C TYR A 3 -4.02 -2.82 -10.35
N ASN A 4 -3.83 -2.10 -11.46
CA ASN A 4 -3.94 -0.63 -11.54
C ASN A 4 -3.13 0.13 -10.44
N LEU A 5 -1.84 -0.19 -10.31
CA LEU A 5 -0.93 0.36 -9.28
C LEU A 5 -0.27 1.70 -9.64
N SER A 6 -0.88 2.49 -10.52
CA SER A 6 -0.33 3.83 -10.86
C SER A 6 -0.45 4.76 -9.66
N VAL A 7 0.59 5.55 -9.39
CA VAL A 7 0.55 6.58 -8.33
C VAL A 7 -0.39 7.70 -8.75
N VAL A 8 -1.39 8.00 -7.93
CA VAL A 8 -2.30 9.14 -8.14
C VAL A 8 -1.98 10.32 -7.23
N LYS A 9 -1.40 10.05 -6.06
CA LYS A 9 -0.96 11.09 -5.13
C LYS A 9 0.22 10.60 -4.32
N MET A 10 1.11 11.53 -4.02
CA MET A 10 2.20 11.35 -3.06
C MET A 10 2.13 12.49 -2.04
N SER A 11 2.28 12.17 -0.77
CA SER A 11 2.24 13.15 0.31
C SER A 11 3.35 12.88 1.32
N LEU A 12 3.85 13.97 1.91
CA LEU A 12 4.82 13.95 2.98
C LEU A 12 4.16 14.46 4.26
N SER A 13 4.16 13.67 5.32
CA SER A 13 3.65 14.11 6.62
C SER A 13 4.62 15.08 7.31
N ASP A 14 4.15 15.75 8.38
CA ASP A 14 4.99 16.61 9.23
C ASP A 14 6.23 15.88 9.80
N ARG A 15 6.13 14.56 9.95
CA ARG A 15 7.24 13.69 10.40
C ARG A 15 8.13 13.21 9.24
N ARG A 16 8.01 13.82 8.05
CA ARG A 16 8.72 13.45 6.81
C ARG A 16 8.47 12.00 6.39
N ALA A 17 7.31 11.45 6.71
CA ALA A 17 6.92 10.11 6.26
C ALA A 17 6.16 10.20 4.95
N TRP A 18 6.58 9.42 3.96
CA TRP A 18 5.90 9.30 2.67
C TRP A 18 4.65 8.44 2.77
N ASN A 19 3.56 8.92 2.19
CA ASN A 19 2.37 8.14 1.87
C ASN A 19 2.03 8.27 0.38
N ILE A 20 1.53 7.19 -0.21
CA ILE A 20 1.20 7.10 -1.64
C ILE A 20 -0.22 6.58 -1.79
N ASP A 21 -1.03 7.28 -2.58
CA ASP A 21 -2.33 6.78 -3.02
C ASP A 21 -2.19 6.20 -4.42
N LEU A 22 -2.74 5.01 -4.64
CA LEU A 22 -2.72 4.30 -5.92
C LEU A 22 -4.08 4.38 -6.63
N ALA A 23 -4.07 4.22 -7.95
CA ALA A 23 -5.26 4.32 -8.80
C ALA A 23 -6.30 3.22 -8.53
N ASN A 24 -5.92 2.09 -7.93
CA ASN A 24 -6.84 1.07 -7.45
C ASN A 24 -7.45 1.37 -6.06
N GLY A 25 -7.17 2.55 -5.50
CA GLY A 25 -7.65 2.98 -4.20
C GLY A 25 -6.88 2.41 -3.01
N THR A 26 -5.75 1.71 -3.22
CA THR A 26 -4.86 1.28 -2.14
C THR A 26 -4.05 2.46 -1.60
N HIS A 27 -4.00 2.61 -0.29
CA HIS A 27 -3.12 3.55 0.41
C HIS A 27 -1.84 2.88 0.88
N LEU A 28 -0.66 3.45 0.57
CA LEU A 28 0.62 2.95 1.05
C LEU A 28 1.19 3.89 2.12
N SER A 29 1.45 3.35 3.31
CA SER A 29 2.27 4.00 4.33
C SER A 29 3.71 3.55 4.17
N VAL A 30 4.54 4.37 3.52
CA VAL A 30 5.91 3.97 3.16
C VAL A 30 6.91 4.33 4.25
N GLY A 31 6.72 5.45 4.95
CA GLY A 31 7.60 5.87 6.04
C GLY A 31 8.72 6.83 5.61
N THR A 32 9.76 6.96 6.44
CA THR A 32 10.77 8.03 6.33
C THR A 32 12.08 7.62 5.64
N LYS A 33 12.26 6.34 5.36
CA LYS A 33 13.53 5.75 4.87
C LYS A 33 13.29 4.51 4.02
N ASP A 34 14.32 4.09 3.30
CA ASP A 34 14.36 2.85 2.51
C ASP A 34 13.21 2.74 1.49
N LEU A 35 12.82 3.87 0.88
CA LEU A 35 11.63 3.97 0.03
C LEU A 35 11.65 2.94 -1.11
N GLU A 36 12.77 2.85 -1.83
CA GLU A 36 12.95 1.93 -2.95
C GLU A 36 12.81 0.47 -2.51
N VAL A 37 13.51 0.06 -1.45
CA VAL A 37 13.45 -1.30 -0.90
C VAL A 37 12.03 -1.67 -0.45
N ARG A 38 11.30 -0.71 0.14
CA ARG A 38 9.92 -0.91 0.61
C ARG A 38 8.94 -1.05 -0.55
N ILE A 39 9.11 -0.24 -1.59
CA ILE A 39 8.30 -0.32 -2.81
C ILE A 39 8.60 -1.60 -3.59
N ASP A 40 9.87 -2.02 -3.71
CA ASP A 40 10.25 -3.27 -4.35
C ASP A 40 9.61 -4.49 -3.65
N ARG A 41 9.63 -4.49 -2.31
CA ARG A 41 8.92 -5.49 -1.51
C ARG A 41 7.42 -5.48 -1.79
N PHE A 42 6.79 -4.31 -1.82
CA PHE A 42 5.37 -4.19 -2.15
C PHE A 42 5.08 -4.82 -3.52
N LEU A 43 5.82 -4.43 -4.57
CA LEU A 43 5.61 -4.93 -5.93
C LEU A 43 5.86 -6.44 -6.04
N THR A 44 6.81 -6.97 -5.26
CA THR A 44 7.15 -8.41 -5.23
C THR A 44 6.04 -9.26 -4.62
N TYR A 45 5.41 -8.81 -3.52
CA TYR A 45 4.47 -9.63 -2.76
C TYR A 45 3.00 -9.27 -2.94
N PHE A 46 2.67 -8.04 -3.37
CA PHE A 46 1.27 -7.62 -3.58
C PHE A 46 0.50 -8.56 -4.53
N PRO A 47 1.05 -9.01 -5.68
CA PRO A 47 0.39 -9.98 -6.56
C PRO A 47 0.15 -11.36 -5.93
N ARG A 48 0.78 -11.67 -4.79
CA ARG A 48 0.68 -12.96 -4.09
C ARG A 48 -0.30 -12.91 -2.92
N LEU A 49 -0.92 -11.76 -2.67
CA LEU A 49 -1.97 -11.62 -1.67
C LEU A 49 -3.19 -12.46 -2.07
N PRO A 50 -4.00 -12.94 -1.09
CA PRO A 50 -5.17 -13.73 -1.40
C PRO A 50 -6.28 -12.95 -2.11
N GLN A 51 -6.42 -11.64 -1.86
CA GLN A 51 -7.46 -10.77 -2.44
C GLN A 51 -6.92 -9.36 -2.74
N PRO A 52 -5.88 -9.20 -3.57
CA PRO A 52 -5.20 -7.91 -3.81
C PRO A 52 -6.15 -6.77 -4.21
N GLU A 53 -7.26 -7.08 -4.87
CA GLU A 53 -8.32 -6.15 -5.23
C GLU A 53 -9.08 -5.56 -4.02
N ASN A 54 -9.10 -6.26 -2.88
CA ASN A 54 -9.80 -5.86 -1.66
C ASN A 54 -8.89 -5.12 -0.67
N VAL A 55 -7.66 -4.78 -1.07
CA VAL A 55 -6.73 -4.02 -0.22
C VAL A 55 -7.20 -2.57 -0.07
N GLU A 56 -7.25 -2.11 1.18
CA GLU A 56 -7.50 -0.71 1.53
C GLU A 56 -6.18 0.02 1.83
N GLN A 57 -5.33 -0.57 2.66
CA GLN A 57 -4.05 0.01 3.05
C GLN A 57 -2.95 -1.05 3.16
N VAL A 58 -1.73 -0.68 2.79
CA VAL A 58 -0.51 -1.45 3.05
C VAL A 58 0.48 -0.61 3.86
N ASP A 59 0.96 -1.16 4.97
CA ASP A 59 1.99 -0.55 5.80
C ASP A 59 3.36 -1.18 5.54
N LEU A 60 4.21 -0.45 4.84
CA LEU A 60 5.53 -0.90 4.40
C LEU A 60 6.63 -0.61 5.43
N ARG A 61 6.29 -0.13 6.63
CA ARG A 61 7.29 0.34 7.60
C ARG A 61 8.07 -0.76 8.30
N TYR A 62 7.63 -2.01 8.19
CA TYR A 62 8.27 -3.18 8.79
C TYR A 62 9.51 -3.59 8.00
N THR A 63 10.58 -4.02 8.67
CA THR A 63 11.85 -4.35 8.00
C THR A 63 11.77 -5.61 7.14
N ASN A 64 10.97 -6.60 7.54
CA ASN A 64 10.95 -7.93 6.92
C ASN A 64 9.61 -8.29 6.25
N GLY A 65 8.72 -7.32 6.05
CA GLY A 65 7.38 -7.57 5.51
C GLY A 65 6.55 -6.30 5.40
N PHE A 66 5.24 -6.46 5.33
CA PHE A 66 4.26 -5.39 5.44
C PHE A 66 2.95 -5.91 6.03
N ALA A 67 2.17 -5.01 6.63
CA ALA A 67 0.81 -5.31 7.08
C ALA A 67 -0.20 -4.86 6.03
N VAL A 68 -1.32 -5.58 5.92
CA VAL A 68 -2.42 -5.28 4.99
C VAL A 68 -3.68 -5.03 5.80
N ARG A 69 -4.37 -3.92 5.51
CA ARG A 69 -5.77 -3.73 5.90
C ARG A 69 -6.65 -3.98 4.67
N TRP A 70 -7.62 -4.87 4.83
CA TRP A 70 -8.64 -5.16 3.83
C TRP A 70 -9.81 -4.20 3.99
N ARG A 71 -10.47 -3.85 2.89
CA ARG A 71 -11.74 -3.13 2.92
C ARG A 71 -12.75 -3.94 3.72
N ALA A 72 -13.46 -3.29 4.64
CA ALA A 72 -14.56 -3.95 5.34
C ALA A 72 -15.60 -4.43 4.31
N ALA A 73 -16.07 -5.67 4.46
CA ALA A 73 -17.25 -6.10 3.75
C ALA A 73 -18.41 -5.18 4.18
N VAL A 74 -18.97 -4.43 3.23
CA VAL A 74 -20.18 -3.67 3.49
C VAL A 74 -21.29 -4.71 3.69
N MET A 75 -21.63 -5.02 4.93
CA MET A 75 -22.89 -5.71 5.21
C MET A 75 -24.00 -4.72 4.90
N GLN A 76 -24.58 -4.84 3.71
CA GLN A 76 -25.81 -4.14 3.37
C GLN A 76 -26.93 -4.73 4.24
N GLN A 77 -27.52 -3.88 5.09
CA GLN A 77 -28.79 -4.14 5.76
C GLN A 77 -29.94 -3.81 4.81
#